data_AF-A0A6A8FI36-F1
#
_entry.id   AF-A0A6A8FI36-F1
#
_cell.length_a   1.000
_cell.length_b   1.000
_cell.length_c   1.000
_cell.angle_alpha   90.00
_cell.angle_beta   90.00
_cell.angle_gamma   90.00
#
_symmetry.space_group_name_H-M   'P 1'
#
loop_
_entity.id
_entity.type
_entity.pdbx_description
1 polymer ?
#
loop_
_entity_poly.entity_id
_entity_poly.type
_entity_poly.pdbx_seq_one_letter_code
_entity_poly.pdbx_strand_id
1 'polypeptide(L)'
;MMEINYLDWNNSIDILTKAHQAGLFALIIGPKGTGKTTLVRKFASELKKELYSVNFSLRTRESHLIGSKTLEKGQISFVEGILV
;
A
#
# COMPACT_ATOMS: atom_id res chain seq x y z
N MET A 1 -15.75 12.17 -3.09
CA MET A 1 -14.93 11.14 -2.43
C MET A 1 -15.77 10.58 -1.29
N MET A 2 -15.82 9.25 -1.12
CA MET A 2 -16.51 8.65 0.03
C MET A 2 -15.82 9.10 1.32
N GLU A 3 -16.59 9.62 2.27
CA GLU A 3 -16.08 9.98 3.58
C GLU A 3 -15.69 8.70 4.33
N ILE A 4 -14.40 8.56 4.64
CA ILE A 4 -13.90 7.42 5.41
C ILE A 4 -14.12 7.73 6.88
N ASN A 5 -15.10 7.06 7.47
CA ASN A 5 -15.35 7.13 8.91
C ASN A 5 -14.29 6.28 9.64
N TYR A 6 -13.41 6.95 10.38
CA TYR A 6 -12.36 6.35 11.19
C TYR A 6 -12.19 7.16 12.47
N LEU A 7 -12.35 6.51 13.62
CA LEU A 7 -12.09 7.11 14.93
C LEU A 7 -10.63 6.84 15.32
N ASP A 8 -9.80 7.89 15.36
CA ASP A 8 -8.43 7.80 15.83
C ASP A 8 -8.36 7.87 17.35
N TRP A 9 -8.54 6.71 18.00
CA TRP A 9 -8.57 6.61 19.47
C TRP A 9 -7.19 6.62 20.13
N ASN A 10 -6.11 6.38 19.37
CA ASN A 10 -4.74 6.24 19.88
C ASN A 10 -3.73 7.17 19.21
N ASN A 11 -4.19 8.25 18.56
CA ASN A 11 -3.35 9.23 17.89
C ASN A 11 -2.45 8.62 16.79
N SER A 12 -2.92 7.57 16.11
CA SER A 12 -2.18 6.89 15.04
C SER A 12 -1.93 7.79 13.83
N ILE A 13 -2.85 8.69 13.52
CA ILE A 13 -2.74 9.58 12.36
C ILE A 13 -1.57 10.55 12.51
N ASP A 14 -1.39 11.16 13.68
CA ASP A 14 -0.28 12.07 13.97
C ASP A 14 1.08 11.34 13.89
N ILE A 15 1.15 10.11 14.41
CA ILE A 15 2.36 9.27 14.33
C ILE A 15 2.71 8.95 12.86
N LEU A 16 1.73 8.54 12.06
CA LEU A 16 1.92 8.28 10.63
C LEU A 16 2.32 9.55 9.87
N THR A 17 1.76 10.70 10.25
CA THR A 17 2.10 12.00 9.66
C THR A 17 3.56 12.34 9.89
N LYS A 18 4.05 12.19 11.12
CA LYS A 18 5.46 12.42 11.47
C LYS A 18 6.39 11.47 10.73
N ALA A 19 6.07 10.18 10.67
CA ALA A 19 6.84 9.21 9.91
C ALA A 19 6.90 9.55 8.41
N HIS A 20 5.77 9.98 7.83
CA HIS A 20 5.70 10.39 6.43
C HIS A 20 6.55 11.64 6.15
N GLN A 21 6.47 12.66 7.01
CA GLN A 21 7.28 13.88 6.90
C GLN A 21 8.78 13.60 7.03
N ALA A 22 9.15 12.60 7.83
CA ALA A 22 10.54 12.15 7.97
C ALA A 22 11.01 11.21 6.84
N GLY A 23 10.15 10.85 5.89
CA GLY A 23 10.48 9.90 4.81
C GLY A 23 10.70 8.46 5.29
N LEU A 24 10.10 8.08 6.43
CA LEU A 24 10.28 6.75 7.02
C LEU A 24 9.19 5.77 6.55
N PHE A 25 9.58 4.50 6.42
CA PHE A 25 8.63 3.41 6.23
C PHE A 25 7.98 3.03 7.55
N ALA A 26 6.66 2.81 7.53
CA ALA A 26 5.88 2.44 8.70
C ALA A 26 5.28 1.03 8.56
N LEU A 27 5.27 0.27 9.65
CA LEU A 27 4.61 -1.02 9.77
C LEU A 27 3.51 -0.91 10.83
N ILE A 28 2.26 -1.23 10.45
CA ILE A 28 1.10 -1.18 11.35
C ILE A 28 0.72 -2.61 11.74
N ILE A 29 0.83 -2.93 13.03
CA ILE A 29 0.59 -4.27 13.58
C ILE A 29 -0.63 -4.24 14.51
N GLY A 30 -1.38 -5.34 14.54
CA GLY A 30 -2.49 -5.53 15.47
C GLY A 30 -3.44 -6.66 15.04
N PRO A 31 -4.36 -7.10 15.91
CA PRO A 31 -5.33 -8.17 15.62
C PRO A 31 -6.20 -7.90 14.38
N LYS A 32 -6.78 -8.94 13.80
CA LYS A 32 -7.76 -8.77 12.70
C LYS A 32 -8.95 -7.93 13.18
N GLY A 33 -9.50 -7.10 12.29
CA GLY A 33 -10.68 -6.28 12.60
C GLY A 33 -10.41 -4.99 13.39
N THR A 34 -9.17 -4.65 13.74
CA THR A 34 -8.84 -3.41 14.49
C THR A 34 -8.72 -2.15 13.62
N GLY A 35 -9.21 -2.17 12.38
CA GLY A 35 -9.23 -0.98 11.53
C GLY A 35 -7.91 -0.57 10.88
N LYS A 36 -6.85 -1.39 10.91
CA LYS A 36 -5.53 -1.06 10.30
C LYS A 36 -5.62 -0.62 8.84
N THR A 37 -6.36 -1.36 8.01
CA THR A 37 -6.53 -1.00 6.59
C THR A 37 -7.34 0.29 6.44
N THR A 38 -8.34 0.51 7.31
CA THR A 38 -9.13 1.74 7.32
C THR A 38 -8.30 2.95 7.76
N LEU A 39 -7.41 2.79 8.74
CA LEU A 39 -6.44 3.80 9.17
C LEU A 39 -5.59 4.28 8.00
N VAL A 40 -4.98 3.37 7.22
CA VAL A 40 -4.14 3.75 6.06
C VAL A 40 -4.96 4.49 5.00
N ARG A 41 -6.19 4.06 4.74
CA ARG A 41 -7.09 4.75 3.79
C ARG A 41 -7.46 6.15 4.28
N LYS A 42 -7.79 6.30 5.57
CA LYS A 42 -8.08 7.60 6.18
C LYS A 42 -6.87 8.53 6.08
N PHE A 43 -5.70 8.04 6.46
CA PHE A 43 -4.44 8.77 6.40
C PHE A 43 -4.13 9.27 4.98
N ALA A 44 -4.22 8.41 3.96
CA ALA A 44 -4.01 8.80 2.57
C ALA A 44 -5.03 9.85 2.10
N SER A 45 -6.30 9.70 2.51
CA SER A 45 -7.36 10.67 2.21
C SER A 45 -7.10 12.04 2.84
N GLU A 46 -6.59 12.10 4.06
CA GLU A 46 -6.24 13.37 4.74
C GLU A 46 -5.05 14.06 4.06
N LEU A 47 -4.08 13.28 3.59
CA LEU A 47 -2.95 13.80 2.79
C LEU A 47 -3.34 14.16 1.35
N LYS A 48 -4.58 13.87 0.93
CA LYS A 48 -5.05 14.01 -0.46
C LYS A 48 -4.13 13.29 -1.45
N LYS A 49 -3.57 12.14 -1.05
CA LYS A 49 -2.72 11.30 -1.89
C LYS A 49 -3.48 10.07 -2.37
N GLU A 50 -3.16 9.64 -3.58
CA GLU A 50 -3.63 8.36 -4.10
C GLU A 50 -3.02 7.21 -3.29
N LEU A 51 -3.82 6.20 -2.98
CA LEU A 51 -3.40 5.02 -2.24
C LEU A 51 -3.38 3.81 -3.17
N TYR A 52 -2.17 3.36 -3.51
CA TYR A 52 -1.98 2.08 -4.18
C TYR A 52 -1.87 0.95 -3.15
N SER A 53 -2.80 0.00 -3.19
CA SER A 53 -2.82 -1.13 -2.28
C SER A 53 -2.40 -2.41 -2.98
N VAL A 54 -1.41 -3.11 -2.43
CA VAL A 54 -0.96 -4.42 -2.90
C VAL A 54 -1.23 -5.46 -1.81
N ASN A 55 -2.01 -6.48 -2.14
CA ASN A 55 -2.24 -7.61 -1.24
C ASN A 55 -1.18 -8.68 -1.47
N PHE A 56 -0.51 -9.09 -0.40
CA PHE A 56 0.48 -10.17 -0.44
C PHE A 56 -0.15 -11.51 -0.04
N SER A 57 0.36 -12.57 -0.65
CA SER A 57 0.04 -13.96 -0.33
C SER A 57 1.31 -14.81 -0.41
N LEU A 58 1.24 -16.06 0.04
CA LEU A 58 2.34 -17.03 -0.14
C LEU A 58 2.64 -17.36 -1.61
N ARG A 59 1.79 -16.92 -2.54
CA ARG A 59 2.01 -17.06 -4.00
C ARG A 59 2.60 -15.79 -4.63
N THR A 60 2.68 -14.68 -3.90
CA THR A 60 3.25 -13.44 -4.42
C THR A 60 4.76 -13.63 -4.65
N ARG A 61 5.24 -13.28 -5.85
CA ARG A 61 6.63 -13.37 -6.28
C ARG A 61 7.15 -11.98 -6.66
N GLU A 62 8.46 -11.84 -6.70
CA GLU A 62 9.17 -10.64 -7.12
C GLU A 62 8.77 -10.21 -8.54
N SER A 63 8.52 -11.18 -9.43
CA SER A 63 8.05 -10.93 -10.79
C SER A 63 6.67 -10.26 -10.87
N HIS A 64 5.81 -10.44 -9.86
CA HIS A 64 4.53 -9.72 -9.82
C HIS A 64 4.72 -8.24 -9.41
N LEU A 65 5.82 -7.93 -8.73
CA LEU A 65 6.12 -6.59 -8.24
C LEU A 65 6.91 -5.77 -9.27
N ILE A 66 7.98 -6.33 -9.81
CA ILE A 66 8.90 -5.63 -10.70
C ILE A 66 8.63 -5.97 -12.17
N GLY A 67 8.10 -7.16 -12.44
CA GLY A 67 7.87 -7.66 -13.78
C GLY A 67 8.78 -8.83 -14.16
N SER A 68 8.59 -9.35 -15.37
CA SER A 68 9.39 -10.45 -15.91
C SER A 68 9.45 -10.42 -17.42
N LYS A 69 10.51 -11.02 -17.98
CA LYS A 69 10.58 -11.28 -19.41
C LYS A 69 9.61 -12.40 -19.79
N THR A 70 8.91 -12.21 -20.89
CA THR A 70 8.03 -13.20 -21.51
C THR A 70 8.35 -13.33 -22.99
N LEU A 71 7.82 -14.37 -23.63
CA LEU A 71 7.93 -14.56 -25.08
C LEU A 71 6.57 -14.25 -25.71
N GLU A 72 6.52 -13.21 -26.54
CA GLU A 72 5.34 -12.81 -27.29
C GLU A 72 5.67 -12.81 -28.77
N LYS A 73 4.94 -13.63 -29.56
CA LYS A 73 5.10 -13.74 -31.02
C LYS A 73 6.56 -13.98 -31.48
N GLY A 74 7.32 -14.76 -30.72
CA GLY A 74 8.70 -15.09 -31.03
C GLY A 74 9.72 -14.00 -30.67
N GLN A 75 9.29 -12.93 -30.01
CA GLN A 75 10.17 -11.90 -29.47
C GLN A 75 10.14 -11.91 -27.94
N ILE A 76 11.27 -11.58 -27.32
CA ILE A 76 11.36 -11.41 -25.87
C ILE A 76 10.82 -10.01 -25.54
N SER A 77 9.69 -9.96 -24.85
CA SER A 77 9.12 -8.73 -24.29
C SER A 77 9.27 -8.71 -22.76
N PHE A 78 9.15 -7.53 -22.15
CA PHE A 78 9.11 -7.39 -20.69
C PHE A 78 7.70 -7.00 -20.29
N VAL A 79 7.12 -7.73 -19.33
CA VAL A 79 5.84 -7.40 -18.70
C VAL A 79 6.16 -6.74 -17.37
N GLU A 80 5.77 -5.48 -17.22
CA GLU A 80 5.97 -4.70 -16.01
C GLU A 80 5.12 -5.24 -14.86
N GLY A 81 5.69 -5.20 -13.66
CA GLY A 81 4.99 -5.51 -12.42
C GLY A 81 4.36 -4.26 -11.82
N ILE A 82 3.57 -4.41 -10.77
CA ILE A 82 2.76 -3.31 -10.20
C ILE A 82 3.55 -2.15 -9.56
N LEU A 83 4.87 -2.27 -9.40
CA LEU A 83 5.74 -1.23 -8.84
C LEU A 83 6.61 -0.53 -9.89
N VAL A 84 6.55 -0.96 -11.15
CA VAL A 84 7.27 -0.36 -12.30
C VAL A 84 6.25 0.36 -13.16
#